data_AF-A0AAD8I891-F1
#
_entry.id   AF-A0AAD8I891-F1
#
_cell.length_a   1.000
_cell.length_b   1.000
_cell.length_c   1.000
_cell.angle_alpha   90.00
_cell.angle_beta   90.00
_cell.angle_gamma   90.00
#
_symmetry.space_group_name_H-M   'P 1'
#
loop_
_entity.id
_entity.type
_entity.pdbx_description
1 polymer ?
#
loop_
_entity_poly.entity_id
_entity_poly.type
_entity_poly.pdbx_seq_one_letter_code
_entity_poly.pdbx_strand_id
1 'polypeptide(L)'
;MLSSSCYFQVDNIITLYDEQRAHEAILKVLNLSGVAKKSSLEEWTSRANLCDRLHVPVRVAMVGKYTGLSDSYLSVLKALLHASVACRRKLTKESPKDYRAAWNLLKGADAILVPGGFGDRGMQIAVVEFARSVLGLEDANSAEFDPKTRNPCVIFMPEGSKTHMGGTMRLGSRRTYFQVKDCKSAKLYGNRSFIDERHRHRYEVNPDMVPQLERAGFLFTGKDETGQRMEDMKFIAKWAAKTRKSYKREELDDVRFETLGHIQGFVY
;
A
#
# COMPACT_ATOMS: atom_id res chain seq x y z
N MET A 1 -12.75 -6.24 -33.81
CA MET A 1 -11.32 -6.21 -33.44
C MET A 1 -11.22 -5.88 -31.97
N LEU A 2 -11.07 -6.88 -31.12
CA LEU A 2 -10.89 -6.72 -29.67
C LEU A 2 -9.41 -6.42 -29.45
N SER A 3 -9.08 -5.20 -29.01
CA SER A 3 -7.69 -4.78 -28.82
C SER A 3 -7.00 -5.61 -27.73
N SER A 4 -5.79 -6.05 -28.03
CA SER A 4 -4.93 -6.96 -27.28
C SER A 4 -4.38 -6.44 -25.94
N SER A 5 -5.23 -5.82 -25.12
CA SER A 5 -4.88 -5.47 -23.73
C SER A 5 -5.65 -6.39 -22.80
N CYS A 6 -5.02 -7.49 -22.42
CA CYS A 6 -5.54 -8.48 -21.47
C CYS A 6 -5.68 -7.88 -20.06
N TYR A 7 -6.72 -7.08 -19.86
CA TYR A 7 -7.49 -6.95 -18.64
C TYR A 7 -8.89 -6.57 -19.11
N PHE A 8 -9.81 -7.53 -19.18
CA PHE A 8 -11.21 -7.16 -19.11
C PHE A 8 -11.34 -6.28 -17.87
N GLN A 9 -11.75 -5.02 -18.04
CA GLN A 9 -12.20 -4.21 -16.92
C GLN A 9 -13.30 -5.06 -16.28
N VAL A 10 -13.05 -5.57 -15.08
CA VAL A 10 -13.99 -6.44 -14.35
C VAL A 10 -15.38 -5.80 -14.29
N ASP A 11 -15.40 -4.46 -14.32
CA ASP A 11 -16.59 -3.62 -14.37
C ASP A 11 -17.48 -3.87 -15.60
N ASN A 12 -16.94 -4.38 -16.72
CA ASN A 12 -17.70 -4.68 -17.94
C ASN A 12 -18.31 -6.09 -17.93
N ILE A 13 -17.88 -6.97 -17.02
CA ILE A 13 -18.39 -8.34 -16.97
C ILE A 13 -19.85 -8.35 -16.51
N ILE A 14 -20.19 -7.51 -15.52
CA ILE A 14 -21.55 -7.41 -14.98
C ILE A 14 -22.51 -6.86 -16.05
N THR A 15 -22.11 -5.81 -16.76
CA THR A 15 -22.93 -5.24 -17.85
C THR A 15 -23.09 -6.23 -19.00
N LEU A 16 -22.03 -6.96 -19.37
CA LEU A 16 -22.11 -8.01 -20.39
C LEU A 16 -23.08 -9.14 -20.03
N TYR A 17 -23.07 -9.61 -18.77
CA TYR A 17 -24.00 -10.65 -18.33
C TYR A 17 -25.47 -10.17 -18.30
N ASP A 18 -25.68 -8.88 -18.06
CA ASP A 18 -27.00 -8.25 -18.13
C ASP A 18 -27.51 -8.21 -19.57
N GLU A 19 -26.65 -7.77 -20.52
CA GLU A 19 -26.95 -7.78 -21.97
C GLU A 19 -27.28 -9.18 -22.49
N GLN A 20 -26.59 -10.20 -21.98
CA GLN A 20 -26.84 -11.61 -22.33
C GLN A 20 -28.05 -12.21 -21.61
N ARG A 21 -28.75 -11.44 -20.76
CA ARG A 21 -29.90 -11.89 -19.95
C ARG A 21 -29.57 -13.12 -19.09
N ALA A 22 -28.30 -13.28 -18.70
CA ALA A 22 -27.85 -14.43 -17.92
C ALA A 22 -28.54 -14.50 -16.55
N HIS A 23 -28.82 -13.34 -15.95
CA HIS A 23 -29.56 -13.24 -14.69
C HIS A 23 -30.98 -13.82 -14.81
N GLU A 24 -31.68 -13.65 -15.93
CA GLU A 24 -33.03 -14.21 -16.13
C GLU A 24 -33.01 -15.74 -16.19
N ALA A 25 -32.00 -16.31 -16.85
CA ALA A 25 -31.83 -17.76 -16.93
C ALA A 25 -31.60 -18.36 -15.53
N ILE A 26 -30.76 -17.73 -14.71
CA ILE A 26 -30.51 -18.14 -13.32
C ILE A 26 -31.79 -18.05 -12.48
N LEU A 27 -32.53 -16.93 -12.57
CA LEU A 27 -33.78 -16.73 -11.83
C LEU A 27 -34.83 -17.77 -12.19
N LYS A 28 -34.92 -18.16 -13.47
CA LYS A 28 -35.84 -19.20 -13.93
C LYS A 28 -35.47 -20.57 -13.37
N VAL A 29 -34.19 -20.95 -13.41
CA VAL A 29 -33.70 -22.24 -12.89
C VAL A 29 -33.89 -22.34 -11.38
N LEU A 30 -33.66 -21.25 -10.65
CA LEU A 30 -33.80 -21.20 -9.19
C LEU A 30 -35.25 -20.93 -8.72
N ASN A 31 -36.20 -20.75 -9.65
CA ASN A 31 -37.59 -20.39 -9.36
C ASN A 31 -37.73 -19.12 -8.49
N LEU A 32 -36.90 -18.11 -8.78
CA LEU A 32 -36.82 -16.84 -8.03
C LEU A 32 -37.47 -15.65 -8.75
N SER A 33 -38.08 -15.86 -9.93
CA SER A 33 -38.64 -14.78 -10.75
C SER A 33 -39.72 -13.95 -10.04
N GLY A 34 -40.44 -14.54 -9.07
CA GLY A 34 -41.48 -13.83 -8.31
C GLY A 34 -40.97 -12.99 -7.13
N VAL A 35 -39.71 -13.16 -6.73
CA VAL A 35 -39.09 -12.45 -5.59
C VAL A 35 -37.94 -11.54 -6.01
N ALA A 36 -37.40 -11.74 -7.21
CA ALA A 36 -36.27 -10.98 -7.71
C ALA A 36 -36.67 -9.54 -8.07
N LYS A 37 -35.81 -8.60 -7.68
CA LYS A 37 -35.92 -7.19 -8.08
C LYS A 37 -35.10 -6.95 -9.35
N LYS A 38 -35.45 -5.91 -10.11
CA LYS A 38 -34.67 -5.45 -11.26
C LYS A 38 -33.23 -5.12 -10.83
N SER A 39 -32.25 -5.54 -11.62
CA SER A 39 -30.84 -5.21 -11.43
C SER A 39 -30.64 -3.70 -11.51
N SER A 40 -30.02 -3.11 -10.49
CA SER A 40 -29.56 -1.71 -10.52
C SER A 40 -28.10 -1.69 -10.95
N LEU A 41 -27.84 -1.41 -12.23
CA LEU A 41 -26.50 -1.41 -12.82
C LEU A 41 -26.00 -0.01 -13.20
N GLU A 42 -26.72 1.03 -12.81
CA GLU A 42 -26.39 2.42 -13.16
C GLU A 42 -25.01 2.82 -12.65
N GLU A 43 -24.66 2.46 -11.42
CA GLU A 43 -23.35 2.76 -10.84
C GLU A 43 -22.23 2.04 -11.61
N TRP A 44 -22.37 0.74 -11.84
CA TRP A 44 -21.39 -0.10 -12.54
C TRP A 44 -21.13 0.41 -13.95
N THR A 45 -22.21 0.68 -14.70
CA THR A 45 -22.15 1.20 -16.05
C THR A 45 -21.50 2.58 -16.09
N SER A 46 -21.85 3.46 -15.13
CA SER A 46 -21.27 4.80 -15.04
C SER A 46 -19.78 4.77 -14.74
N ARG A 47 -19.33 3.87 -13.87
CA ARG A 47 -17.91 3.71 -13.51
C ARG A 47 -17.08 3.12 -14.64
N ALA A 48 -17.60 2.08 -15.31
CA ALA A 48 -16.99 1.50 -16.50
C ALA A 48 -16.79 2.57 -17.59
N ASN A 49 -17.86 3.28 -17.95
CA ASN A 49 -17.82 4.36 -18.94
C ASN A 49 -16.90 5.52 -18.54
N LEU A 50 -16.77 5.82 -17.23
CA LEU A 50 -15.85 6.84 -16.76
C LEU A 50 -14.40 6.40 -17.02
N CYS A 51 -14.04 5.19 -16.63
CA CYS A 51 -12.69 4.65 -16.77
C CYS A 51 -12.21 4.67 -18.23
N ASP A 52 -13.07 4.31 -19.17
CA ASP A 52 -12.75 4.26 -20.60
C ASP A 52 -12.48 5.66 -21.21
N ARG A 53 -13.05 6.71 -20.60
CA ARG A 53 -12.92 8.11 -21.06
C ARG A 53 -11.80 8.90 -20.38
N LEU A 54 -11.01 8.28 -19.50
CA LEU A 54 -9.91 8.96 -18.83
C LEU A 54 -8.71 9.09 -19.76
N HIS A 55 -8.24 10.33 -19.94
CA HIS A 55 -7.07 10.62 -20.79
C HIS A 55 -5.89 11.19 -20.03
N VAL A 56 -6.13 11.91 -18.93
CA VAL A 56 -5.07 12.57 -18.18
C VAL A 56 -4.32 11.56 -17.31
N PRO A 57 -3.04 11.26 -17.58
CA PRO A 57 -2.33 10.19 -16.88
C PRO A 57 -1.97 10.57 -15.44
N VAL A 58 -1.78 9.55 -14.61
CA VAL A 58 -1.05 9.59 -13.35
C VAL A 58 -0.05 8.43 -13.34
N ARG A 59 1.23 8.75 -13.19
CA ARG A 59 2.33 7.78 -13.25
C ARG A 59 2.70 7.35 -11.84
N VAL A 60 2.26 6.16 -11.46
CA VAL A 60 2.63 5.55 -10.18
C VAL A 60 3.63 4.43 -10.43
N ALA A 61 4.88 4.63 -10.00
CA ALA A 61 5.91 3.60 -10.08
C ALA A 61 5.77 2.62 -8.92
N MET A 62 5.55 1.34 -9.24
CA MET A 62 5.44 0.29 -8.23
C MET A 62 6.76 -0.49 -8.12
N VAL A 63 7.37 -0.50 -6.93
CA VAL A 63 8.65 -1.16 -6.66
C VAL A 63 8.42 -2.39 -5.80
N GLY A 64 8.60 -3.58 -6.38
CA GLY A 64 8.34 -4.84 -5.69
C GLY A 64 9.12 -6.01 -6.27
N LYS A 65 9.11 -7.14 -5.55
CA LYS A 65 9.83 -8.36 -5.93
C LYS A 65 9.26 -9.04 -7.18
N TYR A 66 7.95 -8.91 -7.39
CA TYR A 66 7.20 -9.67 -8.40
C TYR A 66 6.57 -8.78 -9.47
N THR A 67 7.21 -7.67 -9.85
CA THR A 67 6.63 -6.69 -10.80
C THR A 67 6.29 -7.28 -12.17
N GLY A 68 6.96 -8.37 -12.56
CA GLY A 68 6.68 -9.13 -13.79
C GLY A 68 5.60 -10.21 -13.69
N LEU A 69 5.02 -10.46 -12.51
CA LEU A 69 3.90 -11.39 -12.31
C LEU A 69 2.61 -10.57 -12.15
N SER A 70 1.64 -10.80 -13.03
CA SER A 70 0.37 -10.06 -13.07
C SER A 70 -0.42 -10.16 -11.77
N ASP A 71 -0.33 -11.30 -11.08
CA ASP A 71 -1.26 -11.64 -10.02
C ASP A 71 -0.75 -11.24 -8.63
N SER A 72 0.56 -11.10 -8.46
CA SER A 72 1.19 -10.85 -7.15
C SER A 72 0.79 -9.53 -6.50
N TYR A 73 0.34 -8.55 -7.30
CA TYR A 73 -0.08 -7.23 -6.84
C TYR A 73 -1.47 -6.84 -7.35
N LEU A 74 -2.30 -7.82 -7.74
CA LEU A 74 -3.59 -7.53 -8.38
C LEU A 74 -4.50 -6.67 -7.50
N SER A 75 -4.63 -6.99 -6.21
CA SER A 75 -5.48 -6.20 -5.30
C SER A 75 -4.97 -4.77 -5.10
N VAL A 76 -3.65 -4.59 -5.02
CA VAL A 76 -3.00 -3.28 -4.95
C VAL A 76 -3.26 -2.46 -6.22
N LEU A 77 -3.11 -3.08 -7.39
CA LEU A 77 -3.38 -2.45 -8.68
C LEU A 77 -4.86 -2.07 -8.83
N LYS A 78 -5.78 -2.90 -8.35
CA LYS A 78 -7.22 -2.60 -8.34
C LYS A 78 -7.55 -1.44 -7.39
N ALA A 79 -6.98 -1.40 -6.19
CA ALA A 79 -7.14 -0.27 -5.27
C ALA A 79 -6.62 1.04 -5.89
N LEU A 80 -5.44 1.03 -6.52
CA LEU A 80 -4.90 2.17 -7.26
C LEU A 80 -5.80 2.58 -8.43
N LEU A 81 -6.32 1.61 -9.18
CA LEU A 81 -7.25 1.89 -10.29
C LEU A 81 -8.50 2.61 -9.76
N HIS A 82 -9.10 2.12 -8.69
CA HIS A 82 -10.28 2.74 -8.06
C HIS A 82 -9.98 4.19 -7.63
N ALA A 83 -8.84 4.41 -6.97
CA ALA A 83 -8.41 5.76 -6.58
C ALA A 83 -8.18 6.67 -7.80
N SER A 84 -7.51 6.17 -8.84
CA SER A 84 -7.23 6.94 -10.07
C SER A 84 -8.52 7.35 -10.79
N VAL A 85 -9.50 6.45 -10.87
CA VAL A 85 -10.81 6.71 -11.47
C VAL A 85 -11.59 7.75 -10.66
N ALA A 86 -11.58 7.64 -9.33
CA ALA A 86 -12.18 8.65 -8.45
C ALA A 86 -11.54 10.04 -8.62
N CYS A 87 -10.23 10.09 -8.87
CA CYS A 87 -9.48 11.31 -9.18
C CYS A 87 -9.57 11.75 -10.65
N ARG A 88 -10.32 11.05 -11.50
CA ARG A 88 -10.42 11.28 -12.96
C ARG A 88 -9.06 11.27 -13.66
N ARG A 89 -8.18 10.35 -13.27
CA ARG A 89 -6.85 10.14 -13.87
C ARG A 89 -6.73 8.73 -14.44
N LYS A 90 -6.05 8.60 -15.58
CA LYS A 90 -5.71 7.32 -16.18
C LYS A 90 -4.45 6.76 -15.52
N LEU A 91 -4.58 5.64 -14.82
CA LEU A 91 -3.42 4.95 -14.25
C LEU A 91 -2.54 4.38 -15.38
N THR A 92 -1.28 4.78 -15.42
CA THR A 92 -0.27 4.21 -16.34
C THR A 92 0.70 3.34 -15.55
N LYS A 93 0.86 2.08 -15.96
CA LYS A 93 1.82 1.14 -15.38
C LYS A 93 2.92 0.85 -16.39
N GLU A 94 4.16 0.98 -15.97
CA GLU A 94 5.32 0.52 -16.70
C GLU A 94 6.16 -0.39 -15.78
N SER A 95 6.67 -1.50 -16.31
CA SER A 95 7.49 -2.47 -15.56
C SER A 95 8.73 -2.87 -16.38
N PRO A 96 9.73 -1.99 -16.48
CA PRO A 96 10.97 -2.27 -17.18
C PRO A 96 11.78 -3.35 -16.44
N LYS A 97 12.45 -4.22 -17.21
CA LYS A 97 13.34 -5.27 -16.69
C LYS A 97 14.78 -4.78 -16.50
N ASP A 98 15.18 -3.74 -17.21
CA ASP A 98 16.51 -3.13 -17.15
C ASP A 98 16.57 -2.12 -15.99
N TYR A 99 17.64 -2.16 -15.19
CA TYR A 99 17.90 -1.24 -14.09
C TYR A 99 17.87 0.23 -14.52
N ARG A 100 18.54 0.58 -15.63
CA ARG A 100 18.62 1.97 -16.09
C ARG A 100 17.27 2.49 -16.56
N ALA A 101 16.51 1.65 -17.26
CA ALA A 101 15.15 1.97 -17.66
C ALA A 101 14.21 2.10 -16.45
N ALA A 102 14.35 1.22 -15.45
CA ALA A 102 13.60 1.30 -14.20
C ALA A 102 13.90 2.57 -13.41
N TRP A 103 15.16 3.00 -13.39
CA TRP A 103 15.57 4.24 -12.73
C TRP A 103 15.00 5.48 -13.43
N ASN A 104 15.04 5.52 -14.76
CA ASN A 104 14.45 6.62 -15.53
C ASN A 104 12.93 6.73 -15.32
N LEU A 105 12.23 5.59 -15.27
CA LEU A 105 10.81 5.55 -14.96
C LEU A 105 10.53 6.09 -13.54
N LEU A 106 11.31 5.66 -12.55
CA LEU A 106 11.16 6.14 -11.17
C LEU A 106 11.35 7.66 -11.06
N LYS A 107 12.35 8.22 -11.76
CA LYS A 107 12.57 9.67 -11.80
C LYS A 107 11.42 10.43 -12.47
N GLY A 108 10.76 9.83 -13.47
CA GLY A 108 9.62 10.41 -14.17
C GLY A 108 8.25 10.16 -13.51
N ALA A 109 8.20 9.43 -12.39
CA ALA A 109 6.96 9.06 -11.73
C ALA A 109 6.42 10.19 -10.85
N ASP A 110 5.09 10.31 -10.80
CA ASP A 110 4.41 11.29 -9.93
C ASP A 110 4.28 10.76 -8.49
N ALA A 111 4.35 9.43 -8.32
CA ALA A 111 4.36 8.75 -7.02
C ALA A 111 5.08 7.41 -7.07
N ILE A 112 5.64 6.97 -5.94
CA ILE A 112 6.24 5.65 -5.77
C ILE A 112 5.42 4.85 -4.76
N LEU A 113 5.08 3.60 -5.11
CA LEU A 113 4.41 2.65 -4.24
C LEU A 113 5.29 1.43 -3.99
N VAL A 114 5.52 1.12 -2.71
CA VAL A 114 6.23 -0.09 -2.28
C VAL A 114 5.20 -1.02 -1.62
N PRO A 115 4.59 -1.95 -2.37
CA PRO A 115 3.64 -2.90 -1.78
C PRO A 115 4.35 -3.88 -0.84
N GLY A 116 3.58 -4.42 0.10
CA GLY A 116 4.04 -5.53 0.93
C GLY A 116 4.41 -6.77 0.11
N GLY A 117 5.08 -7.73 0.76
CA GLY A 117 4.99 -9.14 0.38
C GLY A 117 5.50 -9.97 1.55
N PHE A 118 6.41 -10.94 1.36
CA PHE A 118 7.04 -11.56 2.55
C PHE A 118 7.73 -10.44 3.37
N GLY A 119 7.15 -10.10 4.53
CA GLY A 119 7.53 -8.97 5.40
C GLY A 119 6.86 -7.62 5.06
N ASP A 120 6.66 -6.77 6.07
CA ASP A 120 6.12 -5.39 5.99
C ASP A 120 7.17 -4.42 5.40
N ARG A 121 7.54 -4.68 4.15
CA ARG A 121 8.75 -4.11 3.52
C ARG A 121 8.77 -2.58 3.43
N GLY A 122 7.64 -1.94 3.13
CA GLY A 122 7.61 -0.49 2.91
C GLY A 122 8.02 0.30 4.15
N MET A 123 7.35 0.04 5.28
CA MET A 123 7.64 0.71 6.54
C MET A 123 9.00 0.30 7.11
N GLN A 124 9.33 -0.99 7.11
CA GLN A 124 10.60 -1.47 7.64
C GLN A 124 11.80 -0.84 6.91
N ILE A 125 11.78 -0.82 5.57
CA ILE A 125 12.85 -0.21 4.78
C ILE A 125 12.93 1.29 5.05
N ALA A 126 11.80 1.99 5.15
CA ALA A 126 11.78 3.42 5.44
C ALA A 126 12.43 3.75 6.79
N VAL A 127 12.15 2.96 7.83
CA VAL A 127 12.76 3.16 9.17
C VAL A 127 14.26 2.88 9.13
N VAL A 128 14.68 1.77 8.51
CA VAL A 128 16.11 1.42 8.38
C VAL A 128 16.88 2.50 7.61
N GLU A 129 16.34 2.94 6.47
CA GLU A 129 16.96 3.99 5.66
C GLU A 129 17.02 5.32 6.42
N PHE A 130 15.96 5.68 7.15
CA PHE A 130 15.97 6.88 7.97
C PHE A 130 17.04 6.80 9.07
N ALA A 131 17.18 5.65 9.74
CA ALA A 131 18.20 5.46 10.77
C ALA A 131 19.62 5.59 10.19
N ARG A 132 19.89 5.01 9.02
CA ARG A 132 21.20 5.15 8.35
C ARG A 132 21.47 6.60 7.94
N SER A 133 20.54 7.19 7.19
CA SER A 133 20.77 8.47 6.52
C SER A 133 20.59 9.70 7.41
N VAL A 134 19.76 9.63 8.45
CA VAL A 134 19.50 10.79 9.34
C VAL A 134 20.22 10.67 10.68
N LEU A 135 20.17 9.49 11.30
CA LEU A 135 20.77 9.23 12.61
C LEU A 135 22.24 8.81 12.52
N GLY A 136 22.73 8.46 11.32
CA GLY A 136 24.11 8.01 11.11
C GLY A 136 24.37 6.59 11.62
N LEU A 137 23.32 5.79 11.82
CA LEU A 137 23.44 4.41 12.28
C LEU A 137 23.70 3.51 11.07
N GLU A 138 24.94 3.49 10.58
CA GLU A 138 25.31 2.79 9.33
C GLU A 138 24.95 1.29 9.35
N ASP A 139 25.10 0.62 10.50
CA ASP A 139 24.78 -0.80 10.64
C ASP A 139 23.28 -1.08 10.89
N ALA A 140 22.44 -0.05 10.98
CA ALA A 140 21.01 -0.20 11.27
C ALA A 140 20.34 -1.15 10.27
N ASN A 141 19.57 -2.10 10.77
CA ASN A 141 18.90 -3.09 9.93
C ASN A 141 17.64 -3.66 10.60
N SER A 142 16.87 -4.45 9.84
CA SER A 142 15.87 -5.34 10.42
C SER A 142 16.53 -6.61 10.93
N ALA A 143 16.13 -7.07 12.11
CA ALA A 143 16.54 -8.36 12.64
C ALA A 143 16.06 -9.54 11.76
N GLU A 144 15.11 -9.31 10.86
CA GLU A 144 14.72 -10.28 9.82
C GLU A 144 15.85 -10.55 8.82
N PHE A 145 16.59 -9.50 8.43
CA PHE A 145 17.63 -9.58 7.39
C PHE A 145 19.03 -9.75 7.97
N ASP A 146 19.32 -9.06 9.06
CA ASP A 146 20.59 -9.13 9.75
C ASP A 146 20.36 -9.25 11.26
N PRO A 147 20.29 -10.48 11.80
CA PRO A 147 20.15 -10.71 13.23
C PRO A 147 21.34 -10.22 14.08
N LYS A 148 22.48 -9.86 13.46
CA LYS A 148 23.70 -9.45 14.15
C LYS A 148 23.88 -7.93 14.19
N THR A 149 22.96 -7.15 13.61
CA THR A 149 23.00 -5.69 13.67
C THR A 149 23.04 -5.21 15.13
N ARG A 150 23.85 -4.17 15.39
CA ARG A 150 23.88 -3.52 16.71
C ARG A 150 22.76 -2.50 16.87
N ASN A 151 22.13 -2.08 15.77
CA ASN A 151 21.04 -1.12 15.74
C ASN A 151 19.78 -1.74 15.09
N PRO A 152 19.12 -2.72 15.75
CA PRO A 152 17.93 -3.37 15.21
C PRO A 152 16.74 -2.41 15.20
N CYS A 153 16.45 -1.84 14.03
CA CYS A 153 15.34 -0.91 13.80
C CYS A 153 13.99 -1.62 13.80
N VAL A 154 13.99 -2.90 13.43
CA VAL A 154 12.80 -3.73 13.28
C VAL A 154 13.10 -5.07 13.93
N ILE A 155 12.20 -5.56 14.77
CA ILE A 155 12.38 -6.76 15.60
C ILE A 155 11.18 -7.69 15.50
N PHE A 156 11.39 -8.97 15.77
CA PHE A 156 10.33 -9.98 15.81
C PHE A 156 9.49 -9.80 17.08
N MET A 157 8.21 -9.47 16.93
CA MET A 157 7.27 -9.22 18.04
C MET A 157 5.95 -9.98 17.83
N PRO A 158 5.95 -11.31 18.06
CA PRO A 158 4.79 -12.17 17.80
C PRO A 158 3.63 -11.88 18.75
N GLU A 159 2.45 -12.35 18.39
CA GLU A 159 1.24 -12.26 19.23
C GLU A 159 0.83 -13.65 19.71
N GLY A 160 1.09 -13.97 20.98
CA GLY A 160 0.71 -15.26 21.56
C GLY A 160 1.75 -15.82 22.53
N SER A 161 1.39 -16.90 23.23
CA SER A 161 2.25 -17.57 24.20
C SER A 161 3.34 -18.43 23.52
N LYS A 162 4.54 -18.45 24.10
CA LYS A 162 5.65 -19.36 23.74
C LYS A 162 5.32 -20.85 23.89
N THR A 163 4.16 -21.19 24.47
CA THR A 163 3.72 -22.57 24.73
C THR A 163 3.09 -23.28 23.53
N HIS A 164 2.87 -22.58 22.41
CA HIS A 164 2.46 -23.21 21.15
C HIS A 164 3.62 -23.09 20.15
N MET A 165 3.98 -24.22 19.55
CA MET A 165 5.12 -24.33 18.63
C MET A 165 4.99 -23.31 17.48
N GLY A 166 5.93 -22.37 17.42
CA GLY A 166 6.04 -21.32 16.41
C GLY A 166 5.41 -20.00 16.86
N GLY A 167 6.24 -18.97 17.05
CA GLY A 167 5.77 -17.60 17.34
C GLY A 167 4.73 -17.18 16.30
N THR A 168 3.50 -16.97 16.77
CA THR A 168 2.32 -16.77 15.93
C THR A 168 2.37 -15.40 15.25
N MET A 169 2.13 -15.40 13.93
CA MET A 169 2.04 -14.21 13.09
C MET A 169 0.93 -13.29 13.58
N ARG A 170 1.15 -11.97 13.57
CA ARG A 170 0.08 -10.99 13.75
C ARG A 170 -0.82 -11.05 12.53
N LEU A 171 -2.04 -11.53 12.73
CA LEU A 171 -2.99 -11.85 11.67
C LEU A 171 -4.40 -11.35 12.02
N GLY A 172 -5.12 -10.91 11.00
CA GLY A 172 -6.53 -10.57 11.08
C GLY A 172 -6.78 -9.09 11.31
N SER A 173 -8.04 -8.74 11.58
CA SER A 173 -8.44 -7.35 11.85
C SER A 173 -7.87 -6.89 13.19
N ARG A 174 -7.15 -5.77 13.20
CA ARG A 174 -6.65 -5.12 14.42
C ARG A 174 -6.93 -3.65 14.38
N ARG A 175 -7.11 -3.09 15.58
CA ARG A 175 -7.38 -1.68 15.78
C ARG A 175 -6.09 -0.89 15.83
N THR A 176 -6.06 0.19 15.06
CA THR A 176 -5.01 1.21 15.08
C THR A 176 -5.60 2.54 15.51
N TYR A 177 -5.08 3.12 16.58
CA TYR A 177 -5.49 4.40 17.14
C TYR A 177 -4.61 5.52 16.60
N PHE A 178 -5.24 6.56 16.03
CA PHE A 178 -4.51 7.75 15.59
C PHE A 178 -4.07 8.58 16.79
N GLN A 179 -2.77 8.80 16.89
CA GLN A 179 -2.14 9.61 17.94
C GLN A 179 -2.25 11.11 17.66
N VAL A 180 -2.40 11.48 16.39
CA VAL A 180 -2.48 12.86 15.94
C VAL A 180 -3.72 13.04 15.06
N LYS A 181 -4.71 13.80 15.56
CA LYS A 181 -5.98 14.03 14.83
C LYS A 181 -5.79 14.75 13.49
N ASP A 182 -4.76 15.58 13.36
CA ASP A 182 -4.48 16.37 12.15
C ASP A 182 -3.52 15.68 11.17
N CYS A 183 -3.39 14.34 11.21
CA CYS A 183 -2.62 13.62 10.19
C CYS A 183 -3.45 13.38 8.92
N LYS A 184 -2.76 13.26 7.77
CA LYS A 184 -3.40 13.01 6.47
C LYS A 184 -4.19 11.69 6.49
N SER A 185 -3.65 10.63 7.11
CA SER A 185 -4.33 9.35 7.27
C SER A 185 -5.67 9.51 7.99
N ALA A 186 -5.70 10.14 9.16
CA ALA A 186 -6.93 10.39 9.91
C ALA A 186 -7.96 11.16 9.07
N LYS A 187 -7.54 12.20 8.33
CA LYS A 187 -8.43 12.96 7.42
C LYS A 187 -9.02 12.10 6.32
N LEU A 188 -8.23 11.23 5.70
CA LEU A 188 -8.69 10.30 4.66
C LEU A 188 -9.72 9.30 5.20
N TYR A 189 -9.58 8.89 6.45
CA TYR A 189 -10.56 8.04 7.16
C TYR A 189 -11.71 8.82 7.83
N GLY A 190 -11.90 10.10 7.48
CA GLY A 190 -13.01 10.90 8.00
C GLY A 190 -12.84 11.38 9.45
N ASN A 191 -11.59 11.67 9.86
CA ASN A 191 -11.21 12.13 11.20
C ASN A 191 -11.64 11.19 12.34
N ARG A 192 -11.71 9.88 12.08
CA ARG A 192 -11.94 8.88 13.12
C ARG A 192 -10.77 8.86 14.11
N SER A 193 -11.03 8.45 15.35
CA SER A 193 -9.98 8.26 16.37
C SER A 193 -9.21 6.95 16.20
N PHE A 194 -9.81 5.97 15.52
CA PHE A 194 -9.19 4.68 15.21
C PHE A 194 -9.75 4.11 13.91
N ILE A 195 -9.03 3.13 13.37
CA ILE A 195 -9.47 2.28 12.26
C ILE A 195 -9.18 0.82 12.57
N ASP A 196 -9.97 -0.07 11.97
CA ASP A 196 -9.75 -1.51 12.04
C ASP A 196 -9.26 -1.96 10.66
N GLU A 197 -8.03 -2.47 10.57
CA GLU A 197 -7.39 -2.90 9.32
C GLU A 197 -6.85 -4.32 9.45
N ARG A 198 -6.59 -5.00 8.32
CA ARG A 198 -6.09 -6.38 8.32
C ARG A 198 -4.56 -6.43 8.37
N HIS A 199 -4.02 -7.10 9.37
CA HIS A 199 -2.59 -7.32 9.53
C HIS A 199 -2.20 -8.73 9.06
N ARG A 200 -0.99 -8.87 8.52
CA ARG A 200 -0.37 -10.16 8.17
C ARG A 200 1.15 -10.04 8.16
N HIS A 201 1.75 -9.93 9.33
CA HIS A 201 3.20 -9.78 9.48
C HIS A 201 3.68 -10.27 10.84
N ARG A 202 4.99 -10.16 11.08
CA ARG A 202 5.69 -10.77 12.23
C ARG A 202 6.66 -9.81 12.91
N TYR A 203 6.99 -8.72 12.24
CA TYR A 203 8.13 -7.86 12.55
C TYR A 203 7.62 -6.43 12.69
N GLU A 204 7.98 -5.81 13.79
CA GLU A 204 7.51 -4.49 14.20
C GLU A 204 8.70 -3.54 14.31
N VAL A 205 8.45 -2.24 14.23
CA VAL A 205 9.46 -1.25 14.60
C VAL A 205 9.86 -1.47 16.06
N ASN A 206 11.17 -1.50 16.33
CA ASN A 206 11.69 -1.67 17.67
C ASN A 206 11.25 -0.49 18.58
N PRO A 207 10.46 -0.72 19.64
CA PRO A 207 9.98 0.34 20.54
C PRO A 207 11.11 1.18 21.14
N ASP A 208 12.29 0.58 21.40
CA ASP A 208 13.45 1.27 21.97
C ASP A 208 14.03 2.33 21.01
N MET A 209 13.81 2.15 19.71
CA MET A 209 14.27 3.08 18.67
C MET A 209 13.31 4.25 18.45
N VAL A 210 12.04 4.11 18.87
CA VAL A 210 10.98 5.09 18.58
C VAL A 210 11.31 6.49 19.11
N PRO A 211 11.74 6.68 20.37
CA PRO A 211 12.04 8.01 20.89
C PRO A 211 13.16 8.75 20.12
N GLN A 212 14.15 8.03 19.60
CA GLN A 212 15.21 8.67 18.80
C GLN A 212 14.74 9.01 17.38
N LEU A 213 13.93 8.14 16.78
CA LEU A 213 13.32 8.35 15.46
C LEU A 213 12.42 9.59 15.48
N GLU A 214 11.53 9.70 16.48
CA GLU A 214 10.61 10.82 16.63
C GLU A 214 11.34 12.14 16.88
N ARG A 215 12.38 12.15 17.74
CA ARG A 215 13.22 13.34 17.96
C ARG A 215 13.91 13.84 16.69
N ALA A 216 14.26 12.93 15.78
CA ALA A 216 14.84 13.27 14.48
C ALA A 216 13.80 13.63 13.41
N GLY A 217 12.50 13.53 13.71
CA GLY A 217 11.41 13.95 12.85
C GLY A 217 10.72 12.82 12.07
N PHE A 218 10.95 11.56 12.44
CA PHE A 218 10.18 10.40 11.96
C PHE A 218 9.06 10.09 12.96
N LEU A 219 7.84 10.51 12.65
CA LEU A 219 6.72 10.52 13.57
C LEU A 219 5.81 9.31 13.34
N PHE A 220 5.37 8.67 14.41
CA PHE A 220 4.37 7.60 14.35
C PHE A 220 2.98 8.14 14.67
N THR A 221 2.10 8.13 13.68
CA THR A 221 0.75 8.71 13.77
C THR A 221 -0.32 7.70 14.16
N GLY A 222 -0.04 6.41 14.07
CA GLY A 222 -0.96 5.33 14.43
C GLY A 222 -0.24 4.29 15.28
N LYS A 223 -0.90 3.84 16.35
CA LYS A 223 -0.38 2.81 17.27
C LYS A 223 -1.45 1.77 17.59
N ASP A 224 -1.01 0.57 17.97
CA ASP A 224 -1.92 -0.45 18.49
C ASP A 224 -2.48 -0.07 19.87
N GLU A 225 -3.38 -0.91 20.40
CA GLU A 225 -4.03 -0.66 21.69
C GLU A 225 -3.06 -0.60 22.88
N THR A 226 -1.91 -1.27 22.75
CA THR A 226 -0.87 -1.29 23.79
C THR A 226 0.08 -0.09 23.69
N GLY A 227 0.05 0.63 22.57
CA GLY A 227 1.00 1.69 22.25
C GLY A 227 2.41 1.19 21.91
N GLN A 228 2.64 -0.13 21.90
CA GLN A 228 3.95 -0.73 21.65
C GLN A 228 4.23 -0.91 20.16
N ARG A 229 3.19 -1.11 19.33
CA ARG A 229 3.36 -1.30 17.89
C ARG A 229 3.01 -0.02 17.15
N MET A 230 3.88 0.34 16.20
CA MET A 230 3.72 1.53 15.36
C MET A 230 3.17 1.11 14.01
N GLU A 231 1.98 1.59 13.65
CA GLU A 231 1.19 1.06 12.52
C GLU A 231 0.99 2.09 11.39
N ASP A 232 1.15 3.38 11.71
CA ASP A 232 1.14 4.48 10.73
C ASP A 232 2.27 5.46 11.02
N MET A 233 2.88 6.00 9.96
CA MET A 233 4.07 6.84 10.05
C MET A 233 4.01 8.01 9.07
N LYS A 234 4.70 9.09 9.44
CA LYS A 234 5.03 10.22 8.56
C LYS A 234 6.40 10.80 8.95
N PHE A 235 7.09 11.44 8.03
CA PHE A 235 8.27 12.24 8.38
C PHE A 235 8.00 13.72 8.16
N ILE A 236 8.70 14.55 8.94
CA ILE A 236 8.74 15.98 8.72
C ILE A 236 9.59 16.24 7.46
N ALA A 237 9.16 17.17 6.61
CA ALA A 237 9.73 17.46 5.28
C ALA A 237 11.27 17.65 5.22
N LYS A 238 11.95 17.83 6.37
CA LYS A 238 13.41 17.85 6.47
C LYS A 238 14.11 16.57 6.02
N TRP A 239 13.43 15.41 6.01
CA TRP A 239 14.02 14.16 5.50
C TRP A 239 14.41 14.26 4.02
N ALA A 240 13.53 14.79 3.18
CA ALA A 240 13.77 14.98 1.74
C ALA A 240 14.95 15.92 1.44
N ALA A 241 15.30 16.82 2.37
CA ALA A 241 16.41 17.75 2.21
C ALA A 241 17.76 17.16 2.67
N LYS A 242 17.78 16.21 3.61
CA LYS A 242 19.02 15.64 4.17
C LYS A 242 19.56 14.47 3.34
N THR A 243 18.69 13.65 2.73
CA THR A 243 19.07 12.63 1.75
C THR A 243 19.78 13.21 0.51
N ARG A 244 19.51 14.48 0.17
CA ARG A 244 20.19 15.23 -0.90
C ARG A 244 21.70 15.47 -0.67
N LYS A 245 22.20 15.35 0.57
CA LYS A 245 23.63 15.57 0.87
C LYS A 245 24.46 14.27 0.88
N SER A 246 23.84 13.11 1.10
CA SER A 246 24.56 11.84 1.29
C SER A 246 24.72 11.02 0.00
N TYR A 247 23.84 11.21 -0.99
CA TYR A 247 23.97 10.61 -2.32
C TYR A 247 24.61 11.61 -3.28
N LYS A 248 25.45 11.13 -4.22
CA LYS A 248 26.14 11.98 -5.21
C LYS A 248 25.14 12.92 -5.91
N ARG A 249 25.58 14.16 -6.05
CA ARG A 249 24.85 15.44 -6.27
C ARG A 249 23.99 15.56 -7.53
N GLU A 250 23.63 14.48 -8.22
CA GLU A 250 22.99 14.54 -9.55
C GLU A 250 21.72 13.66 -9.71
N GLU A 251 21.31 12.88 -8.69
CA GLU A 251 20.29 11.84 -8.90
C GLU A 251 18.94 12.01 -8.18
N LEU A 252 18.80 12.93 -7.22
CA LEU A 252 17.63 12.97 -6.32
C LEU A 252 16.93 14.33 -6.23
N ASP A 253 17.26 15.30 -7.09
CA ASP A 253 16.81 16.67 -6.92
C ASP A 253 15.29 16.86 -7.05
N ASP A 254 14.60 15.97 -7.78
CA ASP A 254 13.18 16.14 -8.14
C ASP A 254 12.17 15.28 -7.35
N VAL A 255 12.60 14.39 -6.45
CA VAL A 255 11.65 13.46 -5.79
C VAL A 255 11.10 14.04 -4.49
N ARG A 256 9.84 14.51 -4.51
CA ARG A 256 9.06 14.80 -3.30
C ARG A 256 8.55 13.49 -2.70
N PHE A 257 9.18 13.03 -1.63
CA PHE A 257 8.65 11.92 -0.84
C PHE A 257 7.58 12.46 0.12
N GLU A 258 6.32 12.11 -0.11
CA GLU A 258 5.28 12.13 0.91
C GLU A 258 4.80 10.69 1.11
N THR A 259 5.25 10.03 2.16
CA THR A 259 4.86 8.65 2.43
C THR A 259 3.66 8.65 3.35
N LEU A 260 2.53 8.11 2.86
CA LEU A 260 1.43 7.64 3.70
C LEU A 260 1.69 6.17 3.98
N GLY A 261 2.18 5.86 5.19
CA GLY A 261 2.47 4.49 5.59
C GLY A 261 1.22 3.80 6.14
N HIS A 262 0.22 3.52 5.30
CA HIS A 262 -0.89 2.66 5.70
C HIS A 262 -1.39 1.85 4.51
N ILE A 263 -0.72 0.74 4.18
CA ILE A 263 -1.28 -0.26 3.27
C ILE A 263 -0.83 -1.65 3.73
N GLN A 264 -1.59 -2.23 4.67
CA GLN A 264 -1.63 -3.67 4.84
C GLN A 264 -2.86 -4.21 4.09
N GLY A 265 -2.66 -5.37 3.47
CA GLY A 265 -3.32 -5.72 2.21
C GLY A 265 -4.84 -5.82 2.25
N PHE A 266 -5.48 -5.22 1.24
CA PHE A 266 -6.80 -5.66 0.77
C PHE A 266 -6.63 -7.06 0.15
N VAL A 267 -6.94 -8.10 0.92
CA VAL A 267 -7.29 -9.41 0.38
C VAL A 267 -8.82 -9.47 0.49
N TYR A 268 -9.49 -9.29 -0.65
CA TYR A 268 -10.88 -9.70 -0.80
C TYR A 268 -10.95 -11.24 -0.74
#